data_AF-A0A7C1MZW9-F1
#
_entry.id   AF-A0A7C1MZW9-F1
#
_cell.length_a   1.000
_cell.length_b   1.000
_cell.length_c   1.000
_cell.angle_alpha   90.00
_cell.angle_beta   90.00
_cell.angle_gamma   90.00
#
_symmetry.space_group_name_H-M   'P 1'
#
loop_
_entity.id
_entity.type
_entity.pdbx_description
1 polymer ?
#
loop_
_entity_poly.entity_id
_entity_poly.type
_entity_poly.pdbx_seq_one_letter_code
_entity_poly.pdbx_strand_id
1 'polypeptide(L)'
;MEKKTIRTIIIILAVLIQVSFLAVVFPQYNVPSIALALVVSWTIISGFQQIFPWIILLGFFLDIVSFQTVGINIILLVMISYFVSFFSRRFLLEHRGWGTLIIVFFIIISTFFYYSVNVFIADSENALANISLGNVGIQTIVNLILFLIIYFPLKKIEEFLAFYDRTVKIK
;
A
#
# COMPACT_ATOMS: atom_id res chain seq x y z
N MET A 1 15.16 -16.99 10.50
CA MET A 1 15.09 -15.51 10.43
C MET A 1 13.86 -15.06 11.17
N GLU A 2 13.96 -14.01 11.99
CA GLU A 2 12.80 -13.49 12.70
C GLU A 2 11.79 -12.88 11.70
N LYS A 3 10.49 -13.02 12.00
CA LYS A 3 9.39 -12.46 11.20
C LYS A 3 9.61 -10.98 10.86
N LYS A 4 10.20 -10.24 11.81
CA LYS A 4 10.55 -8.84 11.70
C LYS A 4 11.53 -8.57 10.55
N THR A 5 12.59 -9.36 10.45
CA THR A 5 13.63 -9.21 9.41
C THR A 5 13.05 -9.36 8.01
N ILE A 6 12.17 -10.34 7.80
CA ILE A 6 11.55 -10.59 6.50
C ILE A 6 10.65 -9.41 6.09
N ARG A 7 9.86 -8.87 7.01
CA ARG A 7 9.02 -7.69 6.76
C ARG A 7 9.86 -6.46 6.40
N THR A 8 10.96 -6.22 7.11
CA THR A 8 11.90 -5.15 6.79
C THR A 8 12.49 -5.29 5.40
N ILE A 9 12.92 -6.50 5.02
CA ILE A 9 13.47 -6.78 3.69
C ILE A 9 12.43 -6.49 2.60
N ILE A 10 11.18 -6.94 2.78
CA ILE A 10 10.09 -6.68 1.84
C ILE A 10 9.88 -5.17 1.66
N ILE A 11 9.89 -4.40 2.75
CA ILE A 11 9.70 -2.95 2.70
C ILE A 11 10.84 -2.26 1.94
N ILE A 12 12.10 -2.59 2.27
CA ILE A 12 13.27 -2.00 1.61
C ILE A 12 13.22 -2.31 0.11
N LEU A 13 12.96 -3.57 -0.25
CA LEU A 13 12.91 -4.00 -1.64
C LEU A 13 11.74 -3.35 -2.40
N ALA A 14 10.58 -3.20 -1.75
CA ALA A 14 9.43 -2.50 -2.32
C ALA A 14 9.74 -1.03 -2.63
N VAL A 15 10.36 -0.31 -1.69
CA VAL A 15 10.74 1.11 -1.88
C VAL A 15 11.78 1.25 -2.98
N LEU A 16 12.81 0.39 -3.01
CA LEU A 16 13.84 0.42 -4.04
C LEU A 16 13.27 0.13 -5.43
N ILE A 17 12.39 -0.87 -5.57
CA ILE A 17 11.74 -1.14 -6.87
C ILE A 17 10.87 0.05 -7.28
N GLN A 18 10.13 0.66 -6.35
CA GLN A 18 9.27 1.79 -6.66
C GLN A 18 10.07 3.00 -7.18
N VAL A 19 11.12 3.39 -6.47
CA VAL A 19 11.89 4.58 -6.81
C VAL A 19 12.84 4.34 -7.98
N SER A 20 13.46 3.16 -8.08
CA SER A 20 14.48 2.90 -9.11
C SER A 20 13.91 2.32 -10.40
N PHE A 21 12.94 1.39 -10.32
CA PHE A 21 12.44 0.69 -11.51
C PHE A 21 11.16 1.32 -12.03
N LEU A 22 10.14 1.49 -11.18
CA LEU A 22 8.84 1.99 -11.63
C LEU A 22 8.89 3.45 -12.07
N ALA A 23 9.68 4.30 -11.41
CA ALA A 23 9.85 5.69 -11.84
C ALA A 23 10.44 5.81 -13.26
N VAL A 24 11.27 4.85 -13.67
CA VAL A 24 11.87 4.81 -15.02
C VAL A 24 10.91 4.21 -16.05
N VAL A 25 10.17 3.17 -15.68
CA VAL A 25 9.23 2.49 -16.59
C VAL A 25 7.97 3.33 -16.85
N PHE A 26 7.52 4.10 -15.86
CA PHE A 26 6.32 4.95 -15.94
C PHE A 26 6.69 6.44 -15.81
N PRO A 27 7.34 7.04 -16.83
CA PRO A 27 7.60 8.47 -16.85
C PRO A 27 6.26 9.24 -16.95
N GLN A 28 6.24 10.50 -16.47
CA GLN A 28 5.08 11.42 -16.45
C GLN A 28 4.06 11.20 -15.31
N TYR A 29 4.52 11.18 -14.06
CA TYR A 29 3.67 11.30 -12.85
C TYR A 29 2.65 10.17 -12.58
N ASN A 30 2.60 9.16 -13.44
CA ASN A 30 1.71 8.00 -13.31
C ASN A 30 2.41 6.80 -12.67
N VAL A 31 3.42 7.04 -11.83
CA VAL A 31 4.16 5.97 -11.15
C VAL A 31 3.20 5.22 -10.24
N PRO A 32 2.99 3.92 -10.45
CA PRO A 32 2.10 3.14 -9.58
C PRO A 32 2.78 2.93 -8.22
N SER A 33 1.96 2.91 -7.16
CA SER A 33 2.47 2.92 -5.78
C SER A 33 2.52 1.49 -5.23
N ILE A 34 3.72 0.89 -5.25
CA ILE A 34 3.99 -0.39 -4.58
C ILE A 34 3.70 -0.25 -3.09
N ALA A 35 4.13 0.85 -2.48
CA ALA A 35 3.90 1.10 -1.06
C ALA A 35 2.41 1.06 -0.71
N LEU A 36 1.55 1.71 -1.51
CA LEU A 36 0.10 1.67 -1.30
C LEU A 36 -0.46 0.26 -1.45
N ALA A 37 -0.11 -0.44 -2.54
CA ALA A 37 -0.56 -1.81 -2.78
C ALA A 37 -0.12 -2.77 -1.64
N LEU A 38 1.10 -2.61 -1.15
CA LEU A 38 1.67 -3.37 -0.04
C LEU A 38 0.89 -3.11 1.25
N VAL A 39 0.64 -1.84 1.59
CA VAL A 39 -0.09 -1.43 2.80
C VAL A 39 -1.52 -1.96 2.78
N VAL A 40 -2.25 -1.75 1.69
CA VAL A 40 -3.62 -2.25 1.57
C VAL A 40 -3.64 -3.78 1.71
N SER A 41 -2.74 -4.49 1.03
CA SER A 41 -2.64 -5.94 1.10
C SER A 41 -2.35 -6.42 2.53
N TRP A 42 -1.33 -5.88 3.18
CA TRP A 42 -0.95 -6.29 4.54
C TRP A 42 -2.05 -5.99 5.55
N THR A 43 -2.72 -4.85 5.39
CA THR A 43 -3.84 -4.46 6.25
C THR A 43 -4.98 -5.47 6.16
N ILE A 44 -5.32 -5.92 4.96
CA ILE A 44 -6.36 -6.94 4.75
C ILE A 44 -5.94 -8.28 5.34
N ILE A 45 -4.68 -8.69 5.15
CA ILE A 45 -4.19 -10.02 5.55
C ILE A 45 -3.99 -10.12 7.07
N SER A 46 -3.36 -9.12 7.68
CA SER A 46 -2.87 -9.17 9.06
C SER A 46 -3.60 -8.22 10.01
N GLY A 47 -4.39 -7.27 9.49
CA GLY A 47 -5.08 -6.25 10.27
C GLY A 47 -4.18 -5.09 10.71
N PHE A 48 -4.77 -3.89 10.83
CA PHE A 48 -4.06 -2.63 11.12
C PHE A 48 -3.09 -2.71 12.31
N GLN A 49 -3.54 -3.18 13.47
CA GLN A 49 -2.71 -3.19 14.69
C GLN A 49 -1.40 -3.97 14.54
N GLN A 50 -1.39 -5.08 13.80
CA GLN A 50 -0.19 -5.89 13.63
C GLN A 50 0.80 -5.26 12.64
N ILE A 51 0.29 -4.50 11.67
CA ILE A 51 1.08 -3.94 10.57
C ILE A 51 1.41 -2.46 10.75
N PHE A 52 0.78 -1.77 11.69
CA PHE A 52 1.00 -0.34 11.98
C PHE A 52 2.47 0.09 12.07
N PRO A 53 3.35 -0.55 12.88
CA PRO A 53 4.75 -0.14 12.93
C PRO A 53 5.48 -0.33 11.60
N TRP A 54 5.04 -1.31 10.79
CA TRP A 54 5.59 -1.58 9.47
C TRP A 54 5.14 -0.56 8.43
N ILE A 55 3.93 0.00 8.56
CA ILE A 55 3.49 1.13 7.74
C ILE A 55 4.35 2.36 8.02
N ILE A 56 4.56 2.68 9.30
CA ILE A 56 5.38 3.83 9.69
C ILE A 56 6.78 3.69 9.08
N LEU A 57 7.38 2.50 9.22
CA LEU A 57 8.70 2.21 8.65
C LEU A 57 8.68 2.35 7.12
N LEU A 58 7.69 1.79 6.43
CA LEU A 58 7.54 1.92 4.98
C LEU A 58 7.41 3.38 4.52
N GLY A 59 6.53 4.16 5.15
CA GLY A 59 6.35 5.57 4.83
C GLY A 59 7.62 6.38 5.07
N PHE A 60 8.32 6.12 6.19
CA PHE A 60 9.58 6.75 6.52
C PHE A 60 10.67 6.49 5.46
N PHE A 61 10.86 5.23 5.06
CA PHE A 61 11.81 4.90 4.00
C PHE A 61 11.39 5.50 2.65
N LEU A 62 10.09 5.52 2.36
CA LEU A 62 9.60 6.11 1.12
C LEU A 62 9.86 7.61 1.04
N ASP A 63 9.61 8.34 2.13
CA ASP A 63 9.89 9.78 2.23
C ASP A 63 11.39 10.05 2.00
N ILE A 64 12.28 9.30 2.67
CA ILE A 64 13.73 9.48 2.57
C ILE A 64 14.25 9.20 1.16
N VAL A 65 13.90 8.04 0.60
CA VAL A 65 14.45 7.58 -0.69
C VAL A 65 13.87 8.42 -1.84
N SER A 66 12.66 8.94 -1.69
CA SER A 66 12.01 9.80 -2.69
C SER A 66 12.34 11.29 -2.51
N PHE A 67 13.19 11.65 -1.54
CA PHE A 67 13.52 13.04 -1.18
C PHE A 67 12.28 13.92 -0.89
N GLN A 68 11.23 13.34 -0.32
CA GLN A 68 10.03 14.05 0.09
C GLN A 68 10.10 14.47 1.57
N THR A 69 9.21 15.36 2.00
CA THR A 69 9.12 15.77 3.40
C THR A 69 8.75 14.58 4.28
N VAL A 70 9.61 14.30 5.26
CA VAL A 70 9.42 13.19 6.21
C VAL A 70 8.10 13.35 6.97
N GLY A 71 7.27 12.31 6.93
CA GLY A 71 5.99 12.23 7.62
C GLY A 71 4.79 12.21 6.69
N ILE A 72 4.90 12.73 5.46
CA ILE A 72 3.76 12.81 4.54
C ILE A 72 3.28 11.41 4.14
N ASN A 73 4.18 10.55 3.66
CA ASN A 73 3.79 9.19 3.28
C ASN A 73 3.41 8.36 4.51
N ILE A 74 4.02 8.60 5.67
CA ILE A 74 3.62 7.94 6.93
C ILE A 74 2.14 8.23 7.24
N ILE A 75 1.75 9.51 7.27
CA ILE A 75 0.38 9.92 7.59
C ILE A 75 -0.60 9.35 6.57
N LEU A 76 -0.30 9.50 5.27
CA LEU A 76 -1.16 9.00 4.18
C LEU A 76 -1.38 7.49 4.27
N LEU A 77 -0.32 6.71 4.37
CA LEU A 77 -0.41 5.25 4.40
C LEU A 77 -1.10 4.75 5.68
N VAL A 78 -0.87 5.41 6.82
CA VAL A 78 -1.58 5.09 8.08
C VAL A 78 -3.07 5.38 7.95
N MET A 79 -3.46 6.54 7.40
CA MET A 79 -4.88 6.87 7.18
C MET A 79 -5.55 5.87 6.24
N ILE A 80 -4.91 5.54 5.12
CA ILE A 80 -5.40 4.55 4.16
C ILE A 80 -5.58 3.19 4.84
N SER A 81 -4.57 2.73 5.57
CA SER A 81 -4.64 1.44 6.27
C SER A 81 -5.72 1.42 7.34
N TYR A 82 -5.86 2.50 8.11
CA TYR A 82 -6.93 2.61 9.11
C TYR A 82 -8.31 2.50 8.45
N PHE A 83 -8.53 3.24 7.36
CA PHE A 83 -9.76 3.17 6.59
C PHE A 83 -10.01 1.76 6.06
N VAL A 84 -9.04 1.17 5.36
CA VAL A 84 -9.14 -0.21 4.83
C VAL A 84 -9.43 -1.20 5.95
N SER A 85 -8.79 -1.09 7.10
CA SER A 85 -9.02 -1.99 8.24
C SER A 85 -10.40 -1.83 8.85
N PHE A 86 -10.92 -0.61 8.95
CA PHE A 86 -12.25 -0.34 9.50
C PHE A 86 -13.33 -1.00 8.65
N PHE A 87 -13.28 -0.80 7.34
CA PHE A 87 -14.30 -1.33 6.45
C PHE A 87 -14.07 -2.82 6.14
N SER A 88 -12.84 -3.29 5.92
CA SER A 88 -12.60 -4.72 5.63
C SER A 88 -13.16 -5.63 6.73
N ARG A 89 -13.01 -5.27 8.01
CA ARG A 89 -13.59 -6.03 9.12
C ARG A 89 -15.11 -6.07 9.07
N ARG A 90 -15.77 -4.96 8.73
CA ARG A 90 -17.23 -4.89 8.72
C ARG A 90 -17.84 -5.64 7.53
N PHE A 91 -17.23 -5.52 6.35
CA PHE A 91 -17.82 -6.07 5.12
C PHE A 91 -17.38 -7.49 4.78
N LEU A 92 -16.16 -7.92 5.15
CA LEU A 92 -15.72 -9.30 4.90
C LEU A 92 -16.42 -10.33 5.81
N LEU A 93 -16.93 -9.90 6.96
CA LEU A 93 -17.66 -10.78 7.89
C LEU A 93 -19.08 -11.12 7.39
N GLU A 94 -19.66 -10.30 6.51
CA GLU A 94 -21.10 -10.37 6.22
C GLU A 94 -21.42 -10.99 4.85
N HIS A 95 -20.53 -10.88 3.86
CA HIS A 95 -20.81 -11.36 2.49
C HIS A 95 -19.63 -12.08 1.81
N ARG A 96 -19.75 -13.42 1.70
CA ARG A 96 -18.72 -14.36 1.23
C ARG A 96 -18.21 -14.13 -0.21
N GLY A 97 -18.93 -13.39 -1.05
CA GLY A 97 -18.55 -13.09 -2.44
C GLY A 97 -18.23 -11.62 -2.73
N TRP A 98 -18.67 -10.68 -1.88
CA TRP A 98 -18.49 -9.25 -2.11
C TRP A 98 -17.09 -8.74 -1.74
N GLY A 99 -16.31 -9.55 -1.00
CA GLY A 99 -14.98 -9.18 -0.53
C GLY A 99 -14.06 -8.65 -1.64
N THR A 100 -14.08 -9.26 -2.83
CA THR A 100 -13.24 -8.82 -3.95
C THR A 100 -13.63 -7.43 -4.48
N LEU A 101 -14.94 -7.15 -4.60
CA LEU A 101 -15.42 -5.84 -5.05
C LEU A 101 -15.05 -4.74 -4.06
N ILE A 102 -15.13 -5.04 -2.76
CA ILE A 102 -14.76 -4.12 -1.69
C ILE A 102 -13.26 -3.80 -1.73
N ILE A 103 -12.41 -4.80 -2.02
CA ILE A 103 -10.97 -4.59 -2.19
C ILE A 103 -10.68 -3.67 -3.38
N VAL A 104 -11.33 -3.93 -4.53
CA VAL A 104 -11.22 -3.07 -5.72
C VAL A 104 -11.63 -1.64 -5.38
N PHE A 105 -12.74 -1.46 -4.68
CA PHE A 105 -13.21 -0.17 -4.22
C PHE A 105 -12.20 0.56 -3.32
N PHE A 106 -11.56 -0.14 -2.38
CA PHE A 106 -10.50 0.47 -1.57
C PHE A 106 -9.30 0.90 -2.37
N ILE A 107 -8.88 0.12 -3.37
CA ILE A 107 -7.74 0.49 -4.21
C ILE A 107 -8.06 1.74 -5.00
N ILE A 108 -9.28 1.84 -5.55
CA ILE A 108 -9.75 3.04 -6.28
C ILE A 108 -9.71 4.25 -5.36
N ILE A 109 -10.37 4.19 -4.21
CA ILE A 109 -10.42 5.33 -3.27
C ILE A 109 -9.03 5.69 -2.74
N SER A 110 -8.24 4.70 -2.35
CA SER A 110 -6.90 4.93 -1.80
C SER A 110 -5.98 5.54 -2.85
N THR A 111 -6.05 5.07 -4.10
CA THR A 111 -5.28 5.63 -5.21
C THR A 111 -5.71 7.07 -5.48
N PHE A 112 -7.01 7.32 -5.57
CA PHE A 112 -7.56 8.66 -5.78
C PHE A 112 -7.10 9.62 -4.68
N PHE A 113 -7.25 9.22 -3.42
CA PHE A 113 -6.86 10.01 -2.26
C PHE A 113 -5.36 10.28 -2.23
N TYR A 114 -4.55 9.24 -2.42
CA TYR A 114 -3.08 9.34 -2.44
C TYR A 114 -2.59 10.24 -3.56
N TYR A 115 -3.13 10.09 -4.78
CA TYR A 115 -2.77 10.93 -5.92
C TYR A 115 -3.16 12.39 -5.68
N SER A 116 -4.40 12.63 -5.24
CA SER A 116 -4.90 13.98 -5.00
C SER A 116 -4.02 14.72 -4.00
N VAL A 117 -3.69 14.10 -2.87
CA VAL A 117 -2.83 14.74 -1.86
C VAL A 117 -1.43 15.03 -2.41
N ASN A 118 -0.83 14.11 -3.18
CA ASN A 118 0.48 14.35 -3.78
C ASN A 118 0.47 15.51 -4.79
N VAL A 119 -0.56 15.63 -5.63
CA VAL A 119 -0.71 16.75 -6.56
C VAL A 119 -0.89 18.08 -5.81
N PHE A 120 -1.70 18.09 -4.76
CA PHE A 120 -1.90 19.28 -3.92
C PHE A 120 -0.61 19.75 -3.23
N ILE A 121 0.26 18.82 -2.84
CA ILE A 121 1.55 19.15 -2.21
C ILE A 121 2.56 19.63 -3.26
N ALA A 122 2.58 19.02 -4.44
CA ALA A 122 3.57 19.31 -5.47
C ALA A 122 3.34 20.64 -6.19
N ASP A 123 2.08 20.98 -6.49
CA ASP A 123 1.72 22.20 -7.23
C ASP A 123 0.36 22.71 -6.74
N SER A 124 0.37 23.39 -5.59
CA SER A 124 -0.85 23.86 -4.94
C SER A 124 -1.61 24.91 -5.76
N GLU A 125 -0.93 25.66 -6.62
CA GLU A 125 -1.55 26.72 -7.42
C GLU A 125 -2.34 26.15 -8.62
N ASN A 126 -1.85 25.07 -9.25
CA ASN A 126 -2.54 24.44 -10.38
C ASN A 126 -3.09 23.05 -10.06
N ALA A 127 -3.20 22.68 -8.78
CA ALA A 127 -3.59 21.33 -8.36
C ALA A 127 -4.87 20.82 -9.04
N LEU A 128 -5.91 21.66 -9.10
CA LEU A 128 -7.18 21.30 -9.72
C LEU A 128 -7.10 21.13 -11.24
N ALA A 129 -6.23 21.89 -11.91
CA ALA A 129 -5.99 21.78 -13.35
C ALA A 129 -5.16 20.53 -13.69
N ASN A 130 -4.29 20.11 -12.77
CA ASN A 130 -3.42 18.95 -12.93
C ASN A 130 -4.11 17.61 -12.59
N ILE A 131 -5.24 17.63 -11.87
CA ILE A 131 -6.08 16.44 -11.64
C ILE A 131 -6.86 16.13 -12.91
N SER A 132 -6.22 15.39 -13.83
CA SER A 132 -6.88 14.81 -14.99
C SER A 132 -7.51 13.46 -14.63
N LEU A 133 -8.82 13.33 -14.84
CA LEU A 133 -9.54 12.06 -14.68
C LEU A 133 -8.90 10.92 -15.50
N GLY A 134 -8.31 11.23 -16.66
CA GLY A 134 -7.61 10.25 -17.49
C GLY A 134 -6.38 9.66 -16.79
N ASN A 135 -5.55 10.51 -16.20
CA ASN A 135 -4.33 10.07 -15.50
C ASN A 135 -4.67 9.25 -14.26
N VAL A 136 -5.64 9.73 -13.47
CA VAL A 136 -6.10 9.01 -12.27
C VAL A 136 -6.72 7.66 -12.62
N GLY A 137 -7.49 7.59 -13.71
CA GLY A 137 -8.08 6.35 -14.19
C GLY A 137 -7.04 5.30 -14.58
N ILE A 138 -6.04 5.70 -15.38
CA ILE A 138 -4.93 4.81 -15.78
C ILE A 138 -4.15 4.36 -14.56
N GLN A 139 -3.76 5.29 -13.67
CA GLN A 139 -3.00 4.95 -12.47
C GLN A 139 -3.78 4.00 -11.54
N THR A 140 -5.09 4.16 -11.45
CA THR A 140 -5.96 3.26 -10.68
C THR A 140 -5.96 1.85 -11.25
N ILE A 141 -6.08 1.70 -12.57
CA ILE A 141 -6.01 0.38 -13.23
C ILE A 141 -4.65 -0.27 -12.98
N VAL A 142 -3.56 0.47 -13.14
CA VAL A 142 -2.20 -0.05 -12.91
C VAL A 142 -2.01 -0.42 -11.44
N ASN A 143 -2.46 0.40 -10.49
CA ASN A 143 -2.40 0.08 -9.06
C ASN A 143 -3.23 -1.14 -8.70
N LEU A 144 -4.36 -1.38 -9.37
CA LEU A 144 -5.18 -2.57 -9.17
C LEU A 144 -4.45 -3.84 -9.64
N ILE A 145 -3.81 -3.78 -10.81
CA ILE A 145 -2.97 -4.88 -11.31
C ILE A 145 -1.80 -5.13 -10.34
N LEU A 146 -1.11 -4.06 -9.94
CA LEU A 146 0.01 -4.11 -9.01
C LEU A 146 -0.41 -4.70 -7.65
N PHE A 147 -1.57 -4.30 -7.15
CA PHE A 147 -2.14 -4.86 -5.93
C PHE A 147 -2.35 -6.36 -6.06
N LEU A 148 -2.94 -6.85 -7.15
CA LEU A 148 -3.13 -8.30 -7.33
C LEU A 148 -1.78 -9.03 -7.35
N ILE A 149 -0.79 -8.49 -8.08
CA ILE A 149 0.57 -9.05 -8.16
C ILE A 149 1.23 -9.10 -6.78
N ILE A 150 1.05 -8.09 -5.93
CA ILE A 150 1.66 -8.02 -4.59
C ILE A 150 0.88 -8.85 -3.57
N TYR A 151 -0.45 -8.86 -3.65
CA TYR A 151 -1.34 -9.47 -2.67
C TYR A 151 -1.11 -10.98 -2.55
N PHE A 152 -1.06 -11.70 -3.68
CA PHE A 152 -0.89 -13.15 -3.68
C PHE A 152 0.41 -13.64 -3.03
N PRO A 153 1.61 -13.16 -3.43
CA PRO A 153 2.86 -13.57 -2.80
C PRO A 153 2.92 -13.12 -1.34
N LEU A 154 2.45 -11.91 -1.02
CA LEU A 154 2.45 -11.41 0.36
C LEU A 154 1.58 -12.27 1.28
N LYS A 155 0.39 -12.67 0.81
CA LYS A 155 -0.50 -13.60 1.52
C LYS A 155 0.20 -14.93 1.81
N LYS A 156 0.83 -15.52 0.80
CA LYS A 156 1.56 -16.79 0.95
C LYS A 156 2.71 -16.67 1.97
N ILE A 157 3.44 -15.56 1.96
CA ILE A 157 4.53 -15.29 2.91
C ILE A 157 3.99 -15.15 4.34
N GLU A 158 2.91 -14.38 4.55
CA GLU A 158 2.35 -14.19 5.89
C GLU A 158 1.72 -15.47 6.46
N GLU A 159 1.05 -16.27 5.63
CA GLU A 159 0.53 -17.59 6.03
C GLU A 159 1.68 -18.53 6.46
N PHE A 160 2.78 -18.55 5.71
CA PHE A 160 3.97 -19.32 6.07
C PHE A 160 4.60 -18.85 7.38
N LEU A 161 4.72 -17.52 7.58
CA LEU A 161 5.24 -16.94 8.81
C LEU A 161 4.35 -17.23 10.02
N ALA A 162 3.03 -17.21 9.84
CA ALA A 162 2.07 -17.54 10.88
C ALA A 162 2.13 -19.04 11.26
N PHE A 163 2.34 -19.93 10.29
CA PHE A 163 2.56 -21.35 10.54
C PHE A 163 3.82 -21.59 11.37
N TYR A 164 4.94 -20.95 11.00
CA TYR A 164 6.20 -21.11 11.73
C TYR A 164 6.11 -20.63 13.19
N ASP A 165 5.45 -19.50 13.44
CA ASP A 165 5.27 -18.96 14.80
C ASP A 165 4.44 -19.88 15.70
N ARG A 166 3.49 -20.64 15.14
CA ARG A 166 2.71 -21.64 15.89
C ARG A 166 3.56 -22.84 16.28
N THR A 167 4.41 -23.33 15.37
CA THR A 167 5.21 -24.55 15.60
C THR A 167 6.32 -24.32 16.63
N VAL A 168 6.90 -23.11 16.67
CA VAL A 168 7.96 -22.78 17.63
C VAL A 168 7.43 -22.63 19.07
N LYS A 169 6.18 -22.16 19.25
CA LYS A 169 5.56 -22.00 20.59
C LYS A 169 5.13 -23.31 21.25
N ILE A 170 5.20 -24.44 20.55
CA ILE A 170 4.85 -25.77 21.08
C ILE A 170 6.09 -26.47 21.69
N LYS A 171 7.28 -25.86 21.59
CA LYS A 171 8.50 -26.29 22.28
C LYS A 171 8.81 -25.38 23.45
#